data_AF-A0A7V3U6U8-F1
#
_entry.id   AF-A0A7V3U6U8-F1
#
_cell.length_a   1.000
_cell.length_b   1.000
_cell.length_c   1.000
_cell.angle_alpha   90.00
_cell.angle_beta   90.00
_cell.angle_gamma   90.00
#
_symmetry.space_group_name_H-M   'P 1'
#
loop_
_entity.id
_entity.type
_entity.pdbx_description
1 polymer ?
#
loop_
_entity_poly.entity_id
_entity_poly.type
_entity_poly.pdbx_seq_one_letter_code
_entity_poly.pdbx_strand_id
1 'polypeptide(L)'
;MNIVETRVQNIRPAPEGRRMLGSVTFFISGGLGARCDIVNYDCSCAIPTGENSSERMALIKQGLKNDAMRQARRMPEIRSGQETLEMLTPSEQTAA
;
A
#
# COMPACT_ATOMS: atom_id res chain seq x y z
N MET A 1 5.02 10.83 -8.57
CA MET A 1 5.12 9.41 -8.19
C MET A 1 4.71 8.56 -9.38
N ASN A 2 5.64 7.86 -10.01
CA ASN A 2 5.33 6.96 -11.12
C ASN A 2 5.15 5.54 -10.59
N ILE A 3 3.93 5.19 -10.16
CA ILE A 3 3.64 3.83 -9.67
C ILE A 3 3.64 2.88 -10.87
N VAL A 4 4.55 1.91 -10.88
CA VAL A 4 4.69 0.90 -11.94
C VAL A 4 3.97 -0.40 -11.60
N GLU A 5 3.88 -0.75 -10.32
CA GLU A 5 3.18 -1.94 -9.86
C GLU A 5 2.50 -1.66 -8.51
N THR A 6 1.37 -2.33 -8.26
CA THR A 6 0.70 -2.30 -6.96
C THR A 6 0.33 -3.71 -6.54
N ARG A 7 0.80 -4.14 -5.37
CA ARG A 7 0.43 -5.43 -4.78
C ARG A 7 -0.49 -5.23 -3.59
N VAL A 8 -1.50 -6.10 -3.46
CA VAL A 8 -2.40 -6.15 -2.31
C VAL A 8 -2.28 -7.53 -1.68
N GLN A 9 -1.97 -7.58 -0.40
CA GLN A 9 -1.69 -8.81 0.35
C GLN A 9 -2.36 -8.77 1.72
N ASN A 10 -2.31 -9.91 2.44
CA ASN A 10 -2.76 -10.04 3.83
C ASN A 10 -4.20 -9.56 4.09
N ILE A 11 -5.09 -9.76 3.10
CA ILE A 11 -6.49 -9.35 3.21
C ILE A 11 -7.17 -10.20 4.28
N ARG A 12 -7.71 -9.55 5.31
CA ARG A 12 -8.40 -10.19 6.42
C ARG A 12 -9.52 -9.30 6.99
N PRO A 13 -10.60 -9.87 7.54
CA PRO A 13 -11.56 -9.09 8.31
C PRO A 13 -10.89 -8.46 9.54
N ALA A 14 -11.29 -7.24 9.91
CA ALA A 14 -10.92 -6.64 11.17
C ALA A 14 -11.57 -7.41 12.34
N PRO A 15 -10.95 -7.45 13.53
CA PRO A 15 -11.53 -8.11 14.71
C PRO A 15 -12.92 -7.56 15.08
N GLU A 16 -13.18 -6.27 14.87
CA GLU A 16 -14.51 -5.70 15.15
C GLU A 16 -15.57 -6.00 14.06
N GLY A 17 -15.17 -6.70 12.98
CA GLY A 17 -16.08 -7.26 11.97
C GLY A 17 -16.69 -6.26 10.97
N ARG A 18 -16.32 -4.97 11.02
CA ARG A 18 -16.93 -3.93 10.16
C ARG A 18 -16.07 -3.50 8.97
N ARG A 19 -14.82 -3.96 8.92
CA ARG A 19 -13.82 -3.52 7.94
C ARG A 19 -13.02 -4.71 7.42
N MET A 20 -12.49 -4.56 6.22
CA MET A 20 -11.41 -5.38 5.72
C MET A 20 -10.10 -4.65 5.95
N LEU A 21 -9.10 -5.37 6.44
CA LEU A 21 -7.72 -4.94 6.56
C LEU A 21 -6.91 -5.60 5.43
N GLY A 22 -5.84 -4.96 5.02
CA GLY A 22 -4.85 -5.55 4.12
C GLY A 22 -3.67 -4.62 3.91
N SER A 23 -2.59 -5.14 3.37
CA SER A 23 -1.38 -4.37 3.10
C SER A 23 -1.28 -4.08 1.61
N VAL A 24 -0.96 -2.84 1.25
CA VAL A 24 -0.77 -2.39 -0.13
C VAL A 24 0.66 -1.91 -0.32
N THR A 25 1.33 -2.49 -1.31
CA THR A 25 2.69 -2.13 -1.70
C THR A 25 2.66 -1.40 -3.03
N PHE A 26 3.22 -0.19 -3.08
CA PHE A 26 3.48 0.54 -4.32
C PHE A 26 4.94 0.37 -4.72
N PHE A 27 5.16 0.00 -5.97
CA PHE A 27 6.47 -0.01 -6.63
C PHE A 27 6.54 1.23 -7.51
N ILE A 28 7.53 2.08 -7.30
CA ILE A 28 7.64 3.41 -7.91
C ILE A 28 8.91 3.47 -8.74
N SER A 29 8.79 3.85 -10.01
CA SER A 29 9.95 4.13 -10.86
C SER A 29 10.36 5.61 -10.77
N GLY A 30 11.66 5.88 -10.87
CA GLY A 30 12.18 7.25 -10.99
C GLY A 30 13.20 7.70 -9.94
N GLY A 31 13.79 6.79 -9.15
CA GLY A 31 14.96 7.11 -8.33
C GLY A 31 16.22 7.38 -9.19
N LEU A 32 17.29 7.91 -8.57
CA LEU A 32 18.61 8.02 -9.20
C LEU A 32 19.15 6.60 -9.53
N GLY A 33 19.13 6.23 -10.82
CA GLY A 33 19.53 4.92 -11.33
C GLY A 33 18.35 4.00 -11.67
N ALA A 34 18.63 2.77 -12.13
CA ALA A 34 17.61 1.79 -12.54
C ALA A 34 16.83 1.15 -11.36
N ARG A 35 16.72 1.84 -10.22
CA ARG A 35 16.13 1.30 -8.98
C ARG A 35 14.66 1.67 -8.86
N CYS A 36 13.88 0.75 -8.29
CA CYS A 36 12.46 0.87 -8.04
C CYS A 36 12.25 1.07 -6.52
N ASP A 37 11.64 2.18 -6.13
CA ASP A 37 11.33 2.46 -4.73
C ASP A 37 10.07 1.69 -4.31
N ILE A 38 10.04 1.21 -3.07
CA ILE A 38 8.95 0.38 -2.55
C ILE A 38 8.37 1.05 -1.30
N VAL A 39 7.06 1.29 -1.31
CA VAL A 39 6.35 1.85 -0.15
C VAL A 39 5.19 0.95 0.25
N ASN A 40 5.07 0.65 1.53
CA ASN A 40 4.06 -0.24 2.09
C ASN A 40 3.08 0.53 2.96
N TYR A 41 1.79 0.22 2.84
CA TYR A 41 0.72 0.81 3.61
C TYR A 41 -0.16 -0.27 4.22
N ASP A 42 -0.36 -0.22 5.53
CA ASP A 42 -1.44 -0.96 6.17
C ASP A 42 -2.75 -0.19 5.97
N CYS A 43 -3.69 -0.85 5.32
CA CYS A 43 -4.89 -0.23 4.78
C CYS A 43 -6.14 -0.85 5.37
N SER A 44 -7.21 -0.06 5.37
CA SER A 44 -8.54 -0.57 5.69
C SER A 44 -9.61 -0.04 4.76
N CYS A 45 -10.62 -0.86 4.48
CA CYS A 45 -11.83 -0.43 3.79
C CYS A 45 -13.07 -1.01 4.45
N ALA A 46 -14.23 -0.40 4.20
CA ALA A 46 -15.50 -1.01 4.58
C ALA A 46 -15.68 -2.35 3.86
N ILE A 47 -16.38 -3.30 4.48
CA ILE A 47 -16.74 -4.56 3.83
C ILE A 47 -17.77 -4.24 2.73
N PRO A 48 -17.46 -4.45 1.44
CA PRO A 48 -18.39 -4.12 0.38
C PRO A 48 -19.48 -5.18 0.25
N THR A 49 -20.69 -4.76 -0.15
CA THR A 49 -21.74 -5.64 -0.66
C THR A 49 -21.46 -5.92 -2.13
N GLY A 50 -20.97 -7.12 -2.45
CA GLY A 50 -20.85 -7.60 -3.84
C GLY A 50 -21.86 -8.72 -4.08
N GLU A 51 -22.28 -8.90 -5.32
CA GLU A 51 -23.25 -9.93 -5.71
C GLU A 51 -22.65 -11.34 -5.60
N ASN A 52 -21.32 -11.44 -5.76
CA ASN A 52 -20.56 -12.68 -5.62
C ASN A 52 -19.19 -12.47 -4.95
N SER A 53 -18.53 -13.57 -4.61
CA SER A 53 -17.24 -13.54 -3.90
C SER A 53 -16.12 -12.84 -4.69
N SER A 54 -16.07 -13.04 -6.01
CA SER A 54 -15.03 -12.47 -6.89
C SER A 54 -15.16 -10.95 -6.99
N GLU A 55 -16.39 -10.47 -7.20
CA GLU A 55 -16.70 -9.04 -7.23
C GLU A 55 -16.41 -8.40 -5.88
N ARG A 56 -16.85 -9.03 -4.78
CA ARG A 56 -16.56 -8.56 -3.43
C ARG A 56 -15.06 -8.43 -3.19
N MET A 57 -14.26 -9.41 -3.63
CA MET A 57 -12.80 -9.35 -3.51
C MET A 57 -12.17 -8.23 -4.35
N ALA A 58 -12.69 -7.99 -5.56
CA ALA A 58 -12.24 -6.87 -6.40
C ALA A 58 -12.52 -5.52 -5.73
N LEU A 59 -13.71 -5.34 -5.16
CA LEU A 59 -14.09 -4.14 -4.41
C LEU A 59 -13.23 -3.95 -3.15
N ILE A 60 -12.92 -5.03 -2.43
CA ILE A 60 -12.00 -4.97 -1.28
C ILE A 60 -10.61 -4.49 -1.72
N LYS A 61 -10.03 -5.11 -2.76
CA LYS A 61 -8.73 -4.70 -3.29
C LYS A 61 -8.72 -3.25 -3.73
N GLN A 62 -9.78 -2.78 -4.38
CA GLN A 62 -9.92 -1.38 -4.78
C GLN A 62 -10.01 -0.43 -3.57
N GLY A 63 -10.81 -0.79 -2.56
CA GLY A 63 -10.94 -0.02 -1.33
C GLY A 63 -9.62 0.14 -0.59
N LEU A 64 -8.84 -0.94 -0.46
CA LEU A 64 -7.52 -0.92 0.16
C LEU A 64 -6.53 -0.04 -0.63
N LYS A 65 -6.53 -0.13 -1.97
CA LYS A 65 -5.70 0.75 -2.82
C LYS A 65 -6.06 2.22 -2.67
N ASN A 66 -7.36 2.54 -2.59
CA ASN A 66 -7.81 3.92 -2.38
C ASN A 66 -7.35 4.48 -1.04
N ASP A 67 -7.38 3.65 0.01
CA ASP A 67 -6.87 4.03 1.32
C ASP A 67 -5.35 4.26 1.29
N ALA A 68 -4.58 3.34 0.67
CA ALA A 68 -3.14 3.49 0.46
C ALA A 68 -2.79 4.79 -0.30
N MET A 69 -3.50 5.09 -1.38
CA MET A 69 -3.31 6.33 -2.14
C MET A 69 -3.64 7.58 -1.32
N ARG A 70 -4.66 7.51 -0.47
CA ARG A 70 -5.02 8.60 0.45
C ARG A 70 -3.92 8.81 1.49
N GLN A 71 -3.34 7.73 2.02
CA GLN A 71 -2.20 7.80 2.95
C GLN A 71 -0.96 8.38 2.27
N ALA A 72 -0.60 7.89 1.07
CA ALA A 72 0.53 8.38 0.27
C ALA A 72 0.44 9.89 -0.03
N ARG A 73 -0.77 10.40 -0.29
CA ARG A 73 -1.00 11.84 -0.53
C ARG A 73 -0.79 12.72 0.71
N ARG A 74 -0.83 12.14 1.91
CA ARG A 74 -0.66 12.83 3.19
C ARG A 74 0.78 12.82 3.69
N MET A 75 1.65 12.01 3.11
CA MET A 75 3.08 12.03 3.43
C MET A 75 3.78 13.20 2.70
N PRO A 76 4.36 14.17 3.42
CA PRO A 76 5.02 15.35 2.84
C PRO A 76 6.28 15.00 2.04
N GLU A 77 6.97 13.91 2.40
CA GLU A 77 8.26 13.48 1.83
C GLU A 77 8.18 13.12 0.34
N ILE A 78 6.97 12.86 -0.19
CA ILE A 78 6.75 12.62 -1.62
C ILE A 78 6.54 13.95 -2.41
N ARG A 79 6.28 15.07 -1.71
CA ARG A 79 6.09 16.40 -2.34
C ARG A 79 7.38 17.19 -2.51
N SER A 80 8.45 16.78 -1.84
CA SER A 80 9.77 17.34 -1.97
C SER A 80 10.59 16.36 -2.80
N GLY A 81 11.01 16.72 -4.02
CA GLY A 81 12.00 15.94 -4.78
C GLY A 81 13.39 15.99 -4.12
N GLN A 82 13.46 15.97 -2.79
CA GLN A 82 14.62 16.35 -2.02
C GLN A 82 14.69 15.75 -0.61
N GLU A 83 13.96 14.68 -0.31
CA GLU A 83 14.16 13.93 0.93
C GLU A 83 14.56 12.50 0.63
N THR A 84 15.84 12.25 0.87
CA THR A 84 16.48 10.94 0.92
C THR A 84 15.65 10.06 1.86
N LEU A 85 14.86 9.14 1.29
CA LEU A 85 14.34 8.00 2.04
C LEU A 85 15.56 7.31 2.65
N GLU A 86 15.76 7.43 3.96
CA GLU A 86 16.84 6.75 4.66
C GLU A 86 16.67 5.26 4.38
N MET A 87 17.65 4.74 3.65
CA MET A 87 17.75 3.33 3.29
C MET A 87 17.91 2.52 4.58
N LEU A 88 16.86 1.83 5.02
CA LEU A 88 17.08 0.63 5.81
C LEU A 88 17.71 -0.39 4.88
N THR A 89 18.95 -0.77 5.19
CA THR A 89 19.65 -1.80 4.43
C THR A 89 19.02 -3.15 4.72
N PRO A 90 19.09 -4.14 3.79
CA PRO A 90 18.49 -5.46 4.01
C PRO A 90 18.95 -6.17 5.30
N SER A 91 20.07 -5.75 5.88
CA SER A 91 20.61 -6.25 7.14
C SER A 91 19.78 -5.86 8.38
N GLU A 92 18.88 -4.89 8.28
CA GLU A 92 18.07 -4.39 9.41
C GLU A 92 16.67 -5.05 9.49
N GLN A 93 16.27 -5.88 8.52
CA GLN A 93 14.98 -6.60 8.56
C GLN A 93 15.02 -7.93 9.33
N THR A 94 16.17 -8.36 9.84
CA THR A 94 16.32 -9.65 10.55
C THR A 94 16.56 -9.50 12.06
N ALA A 95 16.28 -8.34 12.64
CA ALA A 95 16.38 -8.13 14.08
C ALA A 95 15.21 -7.28 14.63
N ALA A 96 14.04 -7.91 14.74
CA ALA A 96 13.00 -7.57 15.72
C ALA A 96 12.06 -8.77 15.92
#